data_AF-A0A2W1ZYX3-F1
#
_entry.id   AF-A0A2W1ZYX3-F1
#
_cell.length_a   1.000
_cell.length_b   1.000
_cell.length_c   1.000
_cell.angle_alpha   90.00
_cell.angle_beta   90.00
_cell.angle_gamma   90.00
#
_symmetry.space_group_name_H-M   'P 1'
#
loop_
_entity.id
_entity.type
_entity.pdbx_description
1 polymer ?
#
loop_
_entity_poly.entity_id
_entity_poly.type
_entity_poly.pdbx_seq_one_letter_code
_entity_poly.pdbx_strand_id
1 'polypeptide(L)'
;MPLRRPTPPAGPPLASAPAAPASSGGGLSLSSGRQPAPSAVRTPAQRSSTAPSASAAAPGATPPRSDRVARRLRERASRIRPFPAPDPRDVRVLGPEDPVVRIDRRRSAVGALRITGSTSAAWESVDHVVGAATADGATAGRAVSTRGNRPLVGYDGSDVLIALRHVRELRRALVMGRGPDRLVVALHDGTTLAIAPGDPDTTTILALSVIDGELELRAEPFPRATHDGDVFAAFGFVLSAPTVGV
;
A
#
# COMPACT_ATOMS: atom_id res chain seq x y z
N MET A 1 63.63 -11.40 25.21
CA MET A 1 62.65 -10.28 25.23
C MET A 1 61.25 -10.84 24.93
N PRO A 2 60.47 -11.30 25.93
CA PRO A 2 59.10 -11.76 25.70
C PRO A 2 58.10 -10.59 25.80
N LEU A 3 57.37 -10.34 24.71
CA LEU A 3 56.30 -9.35 24.59
C LEU A 3 55.06 -9.77 25.40
N ARG A 4 54.64 -8.89 26.32
CA ARG A 4 53.43 -9.04 27.15
C ARG A 4 52.16 -8.90 26.29
N ARG A 5 51.21 -9.84 26.46
CA ARG A 5 49.83 -9.73 25.95
C ARG A 5 49.02 -8.73 26.80
N PRO A 6 48.18 -7.86 26.21
CA PRO A 6 47.25 -7.03 26.97
C PRO A 6 46.01 -7.83 27.41
N THR A 7 45.61 -7.58 28.65
CA THR A 7 44.46 -8.12 29.39
C THR A 7 43.14 -7.44 28.98
N PRO A 8 42.01 -8.15 28.85
CA PRO A 8 40.69 -7.53 28.67
C PRO A 8 40.09 -7.05 30.01
N PRO A 9 39.40 -5.90 30.06
CA PRO A 9 38.67 -5.48 31.25
C PRO A 9 37.29 -6.17 31.38
N ALA A 10 36.94 -6.48 32.62
CA ALA A 10 35.72 -7.14 33.07
C ALA A 10 34.48 -6.22 33.04
N GLY A 11 33.30 -6.75 32.69
CA GLY A 11 32.00 -6.25 33.15
C GLY A 11 31.45 -7.13 34.29
N PRO A 12 30.18 -7.00 34.75
CA PRO A 12 29.21 -5.90 34.69
C PRO A 12 28.85 -5.42 36.13
N PRO A 13 27.74 -4.68 36.34
CA PRO A 13 26.54 -5.39 36.80
C PRO A 13 25.21 -4.94 36.16
N LEU A 14 24.29 -5.90 36.09
CA LEU A 14 22.87 -5.75 35.78
C LEU A 14 22.19 -4.82 36.79
N ALA A 15 21.42 -3.85 36.30
CA ALA A 15 20.51 -3.05 37.10
C ALA A 15 19.06 -3.25 36.62
N SER A 16 18.20 -3.37 37.62
CA SER A 16 16.85 -3.95 37.64
C SER A 16 15.78 -3.18 36.85
N ALA A 17 14.83 -3.95 36.31
CA ALA A 17 13.55 -3.45 35.81
C ALA A 17 12.65 -2.96 36.96
N PRO A 18 11.86 -1.88 36.75
CA PRO A 18 10.69 -1.60 37.57
C PRO A 18 9.40 -2.15 36.94
N ALA A 19 8.52 -2.58 37.86
CA ALA A 19 7.26 -3.27 37.66
C ALA A 19 6.14 -2.39 37.07
N ALA A 20 5.15 -3.09 36.52
CA ALA A 20 3.87 -2.56 36.05
C ALA A 20 3.00 -2.00 37.18
N PRO A 21 2.13 -1.02 36.86
CA PRO A 21 0.85 -0.85 37.56
C PRO A 21 -0.30 -1.47 36.76
N ALA A 22 -1.11 -2.27 37.45
CA ALA A 22 -2.44 -2.68 37.04
C ALA A 22 -3.48 -1.71 37.61
N SER A 23 -4.45 -1.30 36.79
CA SER A 23 -5.76 -0.78 37.18
C SER A 23 -6.57 -0.55 35.89
N SER A 24 -7.48 -1.44 35.49
CA SER A 24 -8.86 -1.57 35.97
C SER A 24 -9.81 -0.51 35.40
N GLY A 25 -10.86 -0.98 34.72
CA GLY A 25 -12.16 -0.31 34.69
C GLY A 25 -12.48 0.45 33.40
N GLY A 26 -13.24 -0.18 32.51
CA GLY A 26 -13.80 0.50 31.34
C GLY A 26 -14.51 -0.42 30.38
N GLY A 27 -15.35 -1.33 30.90
CA GLY A 27 -16.20 -2.17 30.06
C GLY A 27 -17.24 -1.32 29.33
N LEU A 28 -17.09 -1.16 28.02
CA LEU A 28 -18.15 -0.66 27.15
C LEU A 28 -18.95 -1.86 26.64
N SER A 29 -20.02 -2.15 27.38
CA SER A 29 -21.07 -3.10 27.02
C SER A 29 -21.89 -2.51 25.87
N LEU A 30 -21.81 -3.09 24.67
CA LEU A 30 -22.77 -2.84 23.59
C LEU A 30 -23.92 -3.83 23.74
N SER A 31 -24.81 -3.51 24.68
CA SER A 31 -26.07 -4.22 24.89
C SER A 31 -26.91 -4.19 23.61
N SER A 32 -27.27 -5.39 23.16
CA SER A 32 -28.18 -5.67 22.06
C SER A 32 -29.60 -5.27 22.47
N GLY A 33 -30.12 -4.18 21.90
CA GLY A 33 -31.50 -3.73 22.10
C GLY A 33 -32.36 -3.99 20.87
N ARG A 34 -32.88 -5.22 20.74
CA ARG A 34 -34.02 -5.54 19.87
C ARG A 34 -35.29 -5.23 20.66
N GLN A 35 -36.14 -4.32 20.17
CA GLN A 35 -37.52 -4.22 20.64
C GLN A 35 -38.51 -4.17 19.45
N PRO A 36 -39.54 -5.04 19.41
CA PRO A 36 -40.44 -5.19 18.28
C PRO A 36 -41.76 -4.40 18.38
N ALA A 37 -42.28 -4.02 17.20
CA ALA A 37 -43.68 -3.83 16.73
C ALA A 37 -44.63 -2.87 17.51
N PRO A 38 -45.61 -2.26 16.79
CA PRO A 38 -46.83 -3.00 16.52
C PRO A 38 -47.32 -2.95 15.07
N SER A 39 -47.93 -4.06 14.69
CA SER A 39 -48.69 -4.32 13.48
C SER A 39 -49.90 -3.39 13.36
N ALA A 40 -50.06 -2.73 12.22
CA ALA A 40 -51.34 -2.21 11.78
C ALA A 40 -51.82 -3.03 10.58
N VAL A 41 -52.81 -3.87 10.84
CA VAL A 41 -53.61 -4.58 9.85
C VAL A 41 -54.45 -3.55 9.09
N ARG A 42 -54.32 -3.51 7.75
CA ARG A 42 -55.37 -2.99 6.86
C ARG A 42 -55.46 -3.86 5.61
N THR A 43 -56.53 -4.64 5.55
CA THR A 43 -57.05 -5.37 4.38
C THR A 43 -57.66 -4.37 3.36
N PRO A 44 -57.91 -4.82 2.11
CA PRO A 44 -57.78 -3.99 0.91
C PRO A 44 -59.05 -3.23 0.53
N ALA A 45 -58.88 -1.99 0.08
CA ALA A 45 -59.92 -1.26 -0.65
C ALA A 45 -59.63 -1.36 -2.15
N GLN A 46 -60.44 -2.19 -2.79
CA GLN A 46 -60.59 -2.37 -4.22
C GLN A 46 -61.17 -1.08 -4.84
N ARG A 47 -60.44 -0.43 -5.75
CA ARG A 47 -61.03 0.48 -6.76
C ARG A 47 -60.33 0.26 -8.10
N SER A 48 -61.09 -0.36 -8.99
CA SER A 48 -60.92 -0.38 -10.42
C SER A 48 -61.15 1.03 -11.00
N SER A 49 -60.21 1.52 -11.80
CA SER A 49 -60.54 2.26 -13.03
C SER A 49 -59.26 2.60 -13.82
N THR A 50 -59.28 2.15 -15.08
CA THR A 50 -58.81 2.84 -16.30
C THR A 50 -57.32 3.15 -16.44
N ALA A 51 -56.69 2.33 -17.30
CA ALA A 51 -55.47 2.67 -18.01
C ALA A 51 -55.66 3.94 -18.87
N PRO A 52 -54.58 4.72 -19.00
CA PRO A 52 -54.14 5.16 -20.30
C PRO A 52 -52.74 4.62 -20.58
N SER A 53 -52.57 4.06 -21.78
CA SER A 53 -51.27 3.84 -22.38
C SER A 53 -50.51 5.16 -22.43
N ALA A 54 -49.46 5.27 -21.62
CA ALA A 54 -48.39 6.21 -21.83
C ALA A 54 -47.09 5.42 -21.69
N SER A 55 -46.39 5.26 -22.81
CA SER A 55 -45.03 4.75 -22.87
C SER A 55 -44.12 5.73 -22.12
N ALA A 56 -44.00 5.53 -20.81
CA ALA A 56 -43.01 6.19 -19.99
C ALA A 56 -41.80 5.24 -19.92
N ALA A 57 -40.81 5.50 -20.75
CA ALA A 57 -39.48 4.94 -20.54
C ALA A 57 -38.99 5.38 -19.16
N ALA A 58 -39.10 4.48 -18.18
CA ALA A 58 -38.63 4.74 -16.82
C ALA A 58 -37.10 4.92 -16.84
N PRO A 59 -36.57 6.09 -16.47
CA PRO A 59 -35.14 6.23 -16.28
C PRO A 59 -34.78 5.55 -14.95
N GLY A 60 -34.00 4.48 -15.00
CA GLY A 60 -33.34 3.94 -13.82
C GLY A 60 -33.69 2.52 -13.38
N ALA A 61 -34.13 1.64 -14.28
CA ALA A 61 -34.10 0.21 -13.99
C ALA A 61 -32.65 -0.22 -13.73
N THR A 62 -32.31 -0.50 -12.47
CA THR A 62 -30.96 -0.94 -12.12
C THR A 62 -30.75 -2.32 -12.75
N PRO A 63 -29.74 -2.52 -13.62
CA PRO A 63 -29.61 -3.76 -14.35
C PRO A 63 -29.52 -4.96 -13.37
N PRO A 64 -30.07 -6.12 -13.75
CA PRO A 64 -30.01 -7.33 -12.92
C PRO A 64 -28.56 -7.68 -12.63
N ARG A 65 -28.32 -8.38 -11.51
CA ARG A 65 -26.98 -8.63 -10.97
C ARG A 65 -26.07 -9.34 -12.00
N SER A 66 -26.65 -10.22 -12.84
CA SER A 66 -25.98 -10.88 -13.96
C SER A 66 -25.44 -9.90 -15.00
N ASP A 67 -26.24 -8.91 -15.39
CA ASP A 67 -25.87 -7.92 -16.41
C ASP A 67 -24.78 -6.99 -15.92
N ARG A 68 -24.81 -6.62 -14.62
CA ARG A 68 -23.70 -5.87 -14.00
C ARG A 68 -22.41 -6.66 -13.99
N VAL A 69 -22.47 -7.96 -13.67
CA VAL A 69 -21.29 -8.83 -13.68
C VAL A 69 -20.76 -9.00 -15.11
N ALA A 70 -21.63 -9.29 -16.07
CA ALA A 70 -21.27 -9.43 -17.48
C ALA A 70 -20.69 -8.13 -18.07
N ARG A 71 -21.26 -6.97 -17.72
CA ARG A 71 -20.72 -5.66 -18.10
C ARG A 71 -19.33 -5.44 -17.50
N ARG A 72 -19.16 -5.72 -16.21
CA ARG A 72 -17.86 -5.59 -15.53
C ARG A 72 -16.80 -6.54 -16.10
N LEU A 73 -17.20 -7.75 -16.53
CA LEU A 73 -16.30 -8.68 -17.21
C LEU A 73 -15.91 -8.18 -18.61
N ARG A 74 -16.84 -7.64 -19.38
CA ARG A 74 -16.57 -7.01 -20.68
C ARG A 74 -15.65 -5.80 -20.56
N GLU A 75 -15.95 -4.89 -19.63
CA GLU A 75 -15.10 -3.74 -19.29
C GLU A 75 -13.70 -4.15 -18.81
N ARG A 76 -13.55 -5.35 -18.23
CA ARG A 76 -12.25 -5.88 -17.84
C ARG A 76 -11.51 -6.50 -19.03
N ALA A 77 -12.22 -7.22 -19.89
CA ALA A 77 -11.65 -7.82 -21.08
C ALA A 77 -11.19 -6.75 -22.10
N SER A 78 -11.82 -5.58 -22.13
CA SER A 78 -11.45 -4.46 -23.00
C SER A 78 -10.27 -3.63 -22.48
N ARG A 79 -9.78 -3.88 -21.26
CA ARG A 79 -8.59 -3.17 -20.75
C ARG A 79 -7.34 -3.78 -21.38
N ILE A 80 -6.41 -2.90 -21.74
CA ILE A 80 -5.06 -3.30 -22.13
C ILE A 80 -4.49 -4.16 -21.00
N ARG A 81 -4.14 -5.41 -21.33
CA ARG A 81 -3.45 -6.26 -20.37
C ARG A 81 -1.98 -5.86 -20.35
N PRO A 82 -1.40 -5.65 -19.17
CA PRO A 82 0.04 -5.44 -19.08
C PRO A 82 0.76 -6.70 -19.60
N PHE A 83 2.00 -6.50 -20.06
CA PHE A 83 2.84 -7.61 -20.50
C PHE A 83 2.94 -8.67 -19.40
N PRO A 84 3.02 -9.97 -19.75
CA PRO A 84 3.21 -11.03 -18.77
C PRO A 84 4.38 -10.71 -17.84
N ALA A 85 4.19 -10.93 -16.55
CA ALA A 85 5.22 -10.78 -15.53
C ALA A 85 5.19 -12.02 -14.62
N PRO A 86 6.35 -12.52 -14.19
CA PRO A 86 6.46 -13.62 -13.25
C PRO A 86 5.70 -13.39 -11.94
N ASP A 87 5.30 -14.50 -11.31
CA ASP A 87 4.79 -14.48 -9.94
C ASP A 87 5.95 -14.18 -8.97
N PRO A 88 5.74 -13.33 -7.95
CA PRO A 88 6.78 -12.99 -6.99
C PRO A 88 7.34 -14.19 -6.19
N ARG A 89 6.68 -15.35 -6.20
CA ARG A 89 7.19 -16.58 -5.56
C ARG A 89 8.25 -17.30 -6.38
N ASP A 90 8.25 -17.09 -7.69
CA ASP A 90 9.17 -17.74 -8.62
C ASP A 90 10.48 -16.94 -8.77
N VAL A 91 10.50 -15.69 -8.28
CA VAL A 91 11.65 -14.79 -8.36
C VAL A 91 12.21 -14.51 -6.97
N ARG A 92 13.48 -14.86 -6.75
CA ARG A 92 14.18 -14.58 -5.47
C ARG A 92 14.86 -13.21 -5.46
N VAL A 93 15.34 -12.77 -6.62
CA VAL A 93 16.08 -11.51 -6.79
C VAL A 93 15.51 -10.78 -7.98
N LEU A 94 15.01 -9.57 -7.77
CA LEU A 94 14.53 -8.68 -8.83
C LEU A 94 15.72 -7.85 -9.35
N GLY A 95 16.02 -7.93 -10.64
CA GLY A 95 17.23 -7.34 -11.22
C GLY A 95 17.21 -7.36 -12.75
N PRO A 96 18.35 -7.22 -13.44
CA PRO A 96 18.37 -7.13 -14.91
C PRO A 96 17.74 -8.34 -15.63
N GLU A 97 17.90 -9.55 -15.09
CA GLU A 97 17.35 -10.78 -15.67
C GLU A 97 15.83 -10.87 -15.49
N ASP A 98 15.37 -10.60 -14.27
CA ASP A 98 13.95 -10.56 -13.89
C ASP A 98 13.64 -9.15 -13.38
N PRO A 99 13.41 -8.16 -14.27
CA PRO A 99 13.27 -6.77 -13.86
C PRO A 99 11.89 -6.47 -13.30
N VAL A 100 10.90 -7.34 -13.54
CA VAL A 100 9.49 -7.10 -13.20
C VAL A 100 8.87 -8.33 -12.58
N VAL A 101 8.11 -8.15 -11.50
CA VAL A 101 7.16 -9.15 -10.97
C VAL A 101 5.81 -8.51 -10.76
N ARG A 102 4.74 -9.31 -10.76
CA ARG A 102 3.38 -8.80 -10.52
C ARG A 102 2.68 -9.52 -9.39
N ILE A 103 2.25 -8.73 -8.41
CA ILE A 103 1.45 -9.20 -7.28
C ILE A 103 -0.03 -9.15 -7.69
N ASP A 104 -0.66 -10.31 -7.68
CA ASP A 104 -2.08 -10.44 -8.01
C ASP A 104 -3.00 -9.70 -7.02
N ARG A 105 -4.24 -9.47 -7.45
CA ARG A 105 -5.28 -8.77 -6.65
C ARG A 105 -5.59 -9.44 -5.30
N ARG A 106 -5.39 -10.75 -5.18
CA ARG A 106 -5.73 -11.49 -3.96
C ARG A 106 -4.66 -11.23 -2.91
N ARG A 107 -3.38 -11.27 -3.30
CA ARG A 107 -2.25 -10.96 -2.40
C ARG A 107 -2.18 -9.47 -2.10
N SER A 108 -2.49 -8.61 -3.07
CA SER A 108 -2.58 -7.17 -2.84
C SER A 108 -3.83 -6.76 -2.04
N ALA A 109 -4.68 -7.67 -1.57
CA ALA A 109 -5.82 -7.33 -0.70
C ALA A 109 -5.54 -7.51 0.80
N VAL A 110 -4.37 -8.06 1.17
CA VAL A 110 -4.09 -8.51 2.55
C VAL A 110 -2.83 -7.86 3.10
N GLY A 111 -2.94 -7.28 4.30
CA GLY A 111 -1.81 -6.75 5.05
C GLY A 111 -1.18 -5.51 4.42
N ALA A 112 0.14 -5.43 4.53
CA ALA A 112 0.98 -4.41 3.94
C ALA A 112 2.12 -5.06 3.15
N LEU A 113 2.60 -4.37 2.13
CA LEU A 113 3.88 -4.67 1.50
C LEU A 113 4.93 -3.90 2.27
N ARG A 114 5.91 -4.63 2.80
CA ARG A 114 6.99 -4.07 3.59
C ARG A 114 8.27 -4.05 2.76
N ILE A 115 8.99 -2.94 2.81
CA ILE A 115 10.28 -2.79 2.13
C ILE A 115 11.32 -2.36 3.16
N THR A 116 12.32 -3.20 3.38
CA THR A 116 13.43 -2.94 4.30
C THR A 116 14.65 -2.45 3.52
N GLY A 117 15.62 -1.82 4.20
CA GLY A 117 16.84 -1.30 3.57
C GLY A 117 16.61 -0.04 2.73
N SER A 118 15.46 0.61 2.89
CA SER A 118 15.17 1.86 2.20
C SER A 118 15.74 3.05 2.95
N THR A 119 16.26 4.02 2.20
CA THR A 119 16.67 5.33 2.71
C THR A 119 15.62 6.41 2.42
N SER A 120 14.85 6.25 1.34
CA SER A 120 13.87 7.22 0.90
C SER A 120 12.80 6.59 0.02
N ALA A 121 11.58 7.13 0.09
CA ALA A 121 10.47 6.74 -0.74
C ALA A 121 9.68 7.96 -1.22
N ALA A 122 9.13 7.88 -2.43
CA ALA A 122 8.15 8.83 -2.96
C ALA A 122 6.92 8.07 -3.45
N TRP A 123 5.75 8.69 -3.36
CA TRP A 123 4.49 8.10 -3.78
C TRP A 123 3.57 9.13 -4.41
N GLU A 124 2.72 8.64 -5.30
CA GLU A 124 1.66 9.41 -5.94
C GLU A 124 0.36 8.62 -5.84
N SER A 125 -0.68 9.26 -5.32
CA SER A 125 -2.03 8.71 -5.29
C SER A 125 -2.74 8.85 -6.63
N VAL A 126 -3.89 8.18 -6.77
CA VAL A 126 -4.77 8.34 -7.94
C VAL A 126 -5.31 9.76 -8.12
N ASP A 127 -5.35 10.55 -7.05
CA ASP A 127 -5.76 11.96 -7.07
C ASP A 127 -4.56 12.90 -7.32
N HIS A 128 -3.43 12.36 -7.77
CA HIS A 128 -2.19 13.08 -8.05
C HIS A 128 -1.59 13.82 -6.85
N VAL A 129 -1.97 13.43 -5.62
CA VAL A 129 -1.29 13.88 -4.41
C VAL A 129 0.04 13.14 -4.32
N VAL A 130 1.12 13.92 -4.26
CA VAL A 130 2.51 13.43 -4.24
C VAL A 130 3.16 13.77 -2.89
N GLY A 131 3.75 12.76 -2.28
CA GLY A 131 4.53 12.88 -1.06
C GLY A 131 5.83 12.08 -1.15
N ALA A 132 6.76 12.40 -0.25
CA ALA A 132 7.99 11.68 -0.07
C ALA A 132 8.38 11.66 1.41
N ALA A 133 9.12 10.65 1.81
CA ALA A 133 9.71 10.54 3.14
C ALA A 133 11.05 9.80 3.09
N THR A 134 11.88 10.05 4.09
CA THR A 134 13.17 9.39 4.32
C THR A 134 13.13 8.59 5.62
N ALA A 135 14.04 7.63 5.74
CA ALA A 135 14.10 6.73 6.90
C ALA A 135 14.45 7.44 8.22
N ASP A 136 15.04 8.65 8.15
CA ASP A 136 15.31 9.53 9.29
C ASP A 136 14.09 10.39 9.71
N GLY A 137 12.98 10.25 9.00
CA GLY A 137 11.71 10.93 9.31
C GLY A 137 11.51 12.26 8.61
N ALA A 138 12.42 12.72 7.73
CA ALA A 138 12.14 13.90 6.92
C ALA A 138 11.00 13.59 5.93
N THR A 139 10.11 14.57 5.73
CA THR A 139 8.96 14.43 4.82
C THR A 139 8.89 15.62 3.89
N ALA A 140 8.46 15.38 2.66
CA ALA A 140 8.17 16.42 1.68
C ALA A 140 6.87 16.12 0.95
N GLY A 141 6.24 17.14 0.39
CA GLY A 141 4.96 16.99 -0.29
C GLY A 141 3.79 16.82 0.69
N ARG A 142 2.82 15.97 0.32
CA ARG A 142 1.63 15.71 1.12
C ARG A 142 1.47 14.22 1.42
N ALA A 143 1.21 13.90 2.68
CA ALA A 143 0.87 12.56 3.10
C ALA A 143 -0.48 12.12 2.51
N VAL A 144 -0.57 10.86 2.12
CA VAL A 144 -1.83 10.25 1.65
C VAL A 144 -2.26 9.22 2.68
N SER A 145 -3.47 9.39 3.19
CA SER A 145 -4.07 8.43 4.12
C SER A 145 -5.16 7.64 3.42
N THR A 146 -5.23 6.37 3.76
CA THR A 146 -6.35 5.49 3.44
C THR A 146 -7.64 6.01 4.09
N ARG A 147 -8.79 5.53 3.61
CA ARG A 147 -10.10 5.81 4.25
C ARG A 147 -10.17 5.45 5.74
N GLY A 148 -9.31 4.56 6.22
CA GLY A 148 -9.19 4.18 7.63
C GLY A 148 -8.24 5.06 8.45
N ASN A 149 -7.85 6.23 7.93
CA ASN A 149 -6.90 7.16 8.56
C ASN A 149 -5.52 6.53 8.88
N ARG A 150 -5.10 5.57 8.06
CA ARG A 150 -3.74 5.01 8.09
C ARG A 150 -2.95 5.52 6.89
N PRO A 151 -1.63 5.76 6.98
CA PRO A 151 -0.82 6.09 5.82
C PRO A 151 -0.99 5.05 4.70
N LEU A 152 -1.20 5.52 3.47
CA LEU A 152 -1.23 4.66 2.28
C LEU A 152 0.17 4.13 1.96
N VAL A 153 1.15 5.02 2.06
CA VAL A 153 2.59 4.75 2.03
C VAL A 153 3.21 5.56 3.17
N GLY A 154 4.18 4.98 3.88
CA GLY A 154 4.91 5.69 4.92
C GLY A 154 5.98 4.80 5.54
N TYR A 155 6.82 5.41 6.39
CA TYR A 155 7.78 4.68 7.21
C TYR A 155 7.17 4.22 8.52
N ASP A 156 7.52 3.01 8.93
CA ASP A 156 7.37 2.49 10.30
C ASP A 156 8.76 2.06 10.79
N GLY A 157 9.40 2.89 11.60
CA GLY A 157 10.83 2.80 11.85
C GLY A 157 11.63 2.99 10.56
N SER A 158 12.49 2.03 10.23
CA SER A 158 13.30 2.03 9.00
C SER A 158 12.60 1.41 7.78
N ASP A 159 11.40 0.86 7.96
CA ASP A 159 10.74 0.07 6.94
C ASP A 159 9.67 0.90 6.23
N VAL A 160 9.63 0.84 4.91
CA VAL A 160 8.53 1.41 4.14
C VAL A 160 7.37 0.43 4.14
N LEU A 161 6.19 0.90 4.53
CA LEU A 161 4.94 0.15 4.49
C LEU A 161 3.99 0.72 3.43
N ILE A 162 3.41 -0.16 2.63
CA ILE A 162 2.36 0.16 1.66
C ILE A 162 1.11 -0.62 2.03
N ALA A 163 0.02 0.09 2.30
CA ALA A 163 -1.26 -0.50 2.70
C ALA A 163 -1.95 -1.21 1.53
N LEU A 164 -1.68 -2.51 1.37
CA LEU A 164 -2.13 -3.30 0.21
C LEU A 164 -3.65 -3.27 0.01
N ARG A 165 -4.43 -3.39 1.09
CA ARG A 165 -5.91 -3.29 1.03
C ARG A 165 -6.41 -2.02 0.31
N HIS A 166 -5.60 -0.95 0.33
CA HIS A 166 -5.89 0.34 -0.26
C HIS A 166 -4.99 0.66 -1.47
N VAL A 167 -4.28 -0.33 -2.03
CA VAL A 167 -3.32 -0.11 -3.13
C VAL A 167 -3.96 0.53 -4.37
N ARG A 168 -5.28 0.43 -4.54
CA ARG A 168 -6.00 1.11 -5.63
C ARG A 168 -6.07 2.63 -5.48
N GLU A 169 -5.79 3.15 -4.30
CA GLU A 169 -5.66 4.58 -4.02
C GLU A 169 -4.24 5.07 -4.38
N LEU A 170 -3.28 4.14 -4.57
CA LEU A 170 -1.93 4.41 -5.04
C LEU A 170 -1.91 4.35 -6.58
N ARG A 171 -1.23 5.30 -7.20
CA ARG A 171 -0.92 5.28 -8.63
C ARG A 171 0.45 4.65 -8.87
N ARG A 172 1.46 5.15 -8.17
CA ARG A 172 2.85 4.66 -8.24
C ARG A 172 3.65 5.05 -7.01
N ALA A 173 4.74 4.36 -6.76
CA ALA A 173 5.73 4.72 -5.75
C ALA A 173 7.15 4.39 -6.22
N LEU A 174 8.13 5.05 -5.62
CA LEU A 174 9.55 4.77 -5.79
C LEU A 174 10.15 4.54 -4.42
N VAL A 175 11.01 3.55 -4.32
CA VAL A 175 11.74 3.23 -3.10
C VAL A 175 13.20 3.04 -3.44
N MET A 176 14.05 3.74 -2.70
CA MET A 176 15.50 3.77 -2.91
C MET A 176 16.20 3.26 -1.66
N GLY A 177 17.29 2.55 -1.84
CA GLY A 177 18.18 2.08 -0.78
C GLY A 177 19.60 2.48 -1.12
N ARG A 178 20.01 3.67 -0.66
CA ARG A 178 21.41 4.14 -0.78
C ARG A 178 22.29 3.72 0.39
N GLY A 179 21.69 3.10 1.41
CA GLY A 179 22.39 2.60 2.59
C GLY A 179 23.19 1.33 2.31
N PRO A 180 23.90 0.81 3.32
CA PRO A 180 24.64 -0.44 3.20
C PRO A 180 23.73 -1.67 3.07
N ASP A 181 22.46 -1.53 3.49
CA ASP A 181 21.49 -2.61 3.50
C ASP A 181 20.84 -2.80 2.13
N ARG A 182 20.58 -4.06 1.80
CA ARG A 182 19.89 -4.42 0.56
C ARG A 182 18.39 -4.15 0.68
N LEU A 183 17.79 -3.60 -0.38
CA LEU A 183 16.35 -3.53 -0.48
C LEU A 183 15.74 -4.94 -0.52
N VAL A 184 14.79 -5.20 0.37
CA VAL A 184 14.03 -6.45 0.42
C VAL A 184 12.55 -6.14 0.53
N VAL A 185 11.75 -6.73 -0.37
CA VAL A 185 10.30 -6.68 -0.34
C VAL A 185 9.77 -7.91 0.38
N ALA A 186 8.86 -7.72 1.32
CA ALA A 186 8.18 -8.79 2.04
C ALA A 186 6.66 -8.62 1.97
N LEU A 187 5.96 -9.72 1.71
CA LEU A 187 4.50 -9.82 1.73
C LEU A 187 4.02 -10.58 2.98
N HIS A 188 2.75 -10.37 3.32
CA HIS A 188 2.12 -11.03 4.47
C HIS A 188 2.08 -12.57 4.35
N ASP A 189 2.10 -13.13 3.13
CA ASP A 189 2.09 -14.58 2.92
C ASP A 189 3.47 -15.24 3.06
N GLY A 190 4.48 -14.49 3.52
CA GLY A 190 5.86 -14.95 3.68
C GLY A 190 6.72 -14.84 2.42
N THR A 191 6.15 -14.41 1.29
CA THR A 191 6.94 -14.18 0.07
C THR A 191 7.92 -13.04 0.28
N THR A 192 9.19 -13.25 -0.07
CA THR A 192 10.26 -12.25 0.02
C THR A 192 11.06 -12.16 -1.27
N LEU A 193 11.34 -10.95 -1.73
CA LEU A 193 12.20 -10.69 -2.89
C LEU A 193 13.29 -9.72 -2.51
N ALA A 194 14.54 -10.08 -2.79
CA ALA A 194 15.63 -9.12 -2.70
C ALA A 194 15.73 -8.31 -4.00
N ILE A 195 16.15 -7.06 -3.92
CA ILE A 195 16.42 -6.24 -5.11
C ILE A 195 17.92 -6.31 -5.41
N ALA A 196 18.28 -6.61 -6.65
CA ALA A 196 19.65 -6.51 -7.14
C ALA A 196 20.22 -5.13 -6.78
N PRO A 197 21.42 -5.05 -6.18
CA PRO A 197 22.09 -3.76 -6.12
C PRO A 197 22.44 -3.30 -7.55
N GLY A 198 22.66 -2.00 -7.71
CA GLY A 198 23.29 -1.49 -8.93
C GLY A 198 24.77 -1.86 -9.00
N ASP A 199 25.41 -1.45 -10.09
CA ASP A 199 26.86 -1.55 -10.32
C ASP A 199 27.58 -0.27 -9.82
N PRO A 200 28.90 -0.08 -10.06
CA PRO A 200 29.61 1.15 -9.64
C PRO A 200 29.08 2.48 -10.20
N ASP A 201 28.34 2.47 -11.30
CA ASP A 201 27.83 3.66 -11.98
C ASP A 201 26.31 3.81 -11.82
N THR A 202 25.62 2.71 -11.51
CA THR A 202 24.18 2.67 -11.34
C THR A 202 23.74 2.34 -9.91
N THR A 203 22.50 2.67 -9.62
CA THR A 203 21.75 2.17 -8.46
C THR A 203 20.47 1.56 -8.99
N THR A 204 19.96 0.54 -8.31
CA THR A 204 18.64 0.00 -8.63
C THR A 204 17.58 0.71 -7.81
N ILE A 205 16.59 1.26 -8.49
CA ILE A 205 15.41 1.89 -7.91
C ILE A 205 14.27 0.88 -7.96
N LEU A 206 13.60 0.66 -6.84
CA LEU A 206 12.38 -0.13 -6.83
C LEU A 206 11.21 0.77 -7.22
N ALA A 207 10.72 0.62 -8.45
CA ALA A 207 9.55 1.28 -8.95
C ALA A 207 8.31 0.40 -8.76
N LEU A 208 7.24 1.01 -8.23
CA LEU A 208 5.95 0.36 -8.03
C LEU A 208 4.90 1.05 -8.87
N SER A 209 4.07 0.27 -9.57
CA SER A 209 2.95 0.79 -10.36
C SER A 209 1.70 -0.05 -10.13
N VAL A 210 0.55 0.61 -10.05
CA VAL A 210 -0.74 -0.07 -9.87
C VAL A 210 -1.45 -0.12 -11.22
N ILE A 211 -1.56 -1.33 -11.78
CA ILE A 211 -2.12 -1.57 -13.11
C ILE A 211 -3.34 -2.48 -12.98
N ASP A 212 -4.52 -1.97 -13.30
CA ASP A 212 -5.78 -2.69 -13.13
C ASP A 212 -5.97 -3.29 -11.70
N GLY A 213 -5.43 -2.63 -10.67
CA GLY A 213 -5.46 -3.09 -9.27
C GLY A 213 -4.54 -4.27 -8.95
N GLU A 214 -3.67 -4.68 -9.88
CA GLU A 214 -2.50 -5.50 -9.62
C GLU A 214 -1.31 -4.57 -9.32
N LEU A 215 -0.40 -5.02 -8.45
CA LEU A 215 0.77 -4.24 -8.08
C LEU A 215 1.98 -4.80 -8.82
N GLU A 216 2.54 -3.99 -9.71
CA GLU A 216 3.77 -4.29 -10.42
C GLU A 216 4.96 -3.73 -9.64
N LEU A 217 5.96 -4.57 -9.42
CA LEU A 217 7.25 -4.19 -8.86
C LEU A 217 8.30 -4.29 -9.95
N ARG A 218 9.09 -3.25 -10.12
CA ARG A 218 10.12 -3.16 -11.15
C ARG A 218 11.45 -2.70 -10.57
N ALA A 219 12.51 -3.44 -10.84
CA ALA A 219 13.88 -3.04 -10.58
C ALA A 219 14.38 -2.20 -11.76
N GLU A 220 14.50 -0.89 -11.57
CA GLU A 220 14.93 0.03 -12.60
C GLU A 220 16.38 0.49 -12.34
N PRO A 221 17.33 0.22 -13.24
CA PRO A 221 18.68 0.78 -13.12
C PRO A 221 18.63 2.29 -13.38
N PHE A 222 19.29 3.06 -12.52
CA PHE A 222 19.35 4.52 -12.61
C PHE A 222 20.78 4.99 -12.36
N PRO A 223 21.30 5.99 -13.11
CA PRO A 223 22.61 6.56 -12.81
C PRO A 223 22.69 7.01 -11.35
N ARG A 224 23.81 6.77 -10.68
CA ARG A 224 23.96 7.20 -9.29
C ARG A 224 23.77 8.72 -9.20
N ALA A 225 22.83 9.12 -8.35
CA ALA A 225 22.52 10.51 -8.09
C ALA A 225 22.92 10.88 -6.66
N THR A 226 23.35 12.13 -6.48
CA THR A 226 23.74 12.64 -5.16
C THR A 226 22.53 12.92 -4.28
N HIS A 227 21.39 13.33 -4.87
CA HIS A 227 20.18 13.69 -4.14
C HIS A 227 18.98 12.83 -4.55
N ASP A 228 18.11 12.52 -3.59
CA ASP A 228 16.88 11.74 -3.83
C ASP A 228 15.89 12.50 -4.72
N GLY A 229 15.86 13.83 -4.57
CA GLY A 229 15.01 14.72 -5.38
C GLY A 229 15.29 14.64 -6.88
N ASP A 230 16.54 14.44 -7.28
CA ASP A 230 16.93 14.31 -8.69
C ASP A 230 16.36 13.03 -9.30
N VAL A 231 16.37 11.93 -8.54
CA VAL A 231 15.74 10.67 -8.95
C VAL A 231 14.23 10.84 -9.06
N PHE A 232 13.59 11.43 -8.04
CA PHE A 232 12.15 11.67 -8.06
C PHE A 232 11.73 12.50 -9.28
N ALA A 233 12.45 13.59 -9.57
CA ALA A 233 12.21 14.43 -10.73
C ALA A 233 12.41 13.67 -12.06
N ALA A 234 13.46 12.85 -12.18
CA ALA A 234 13.72 12.05 -13.37
C ALA A 234 12.60 11.02 -13.66
N PHE A 235 11.96 10.51 -12.61
CA PHE A 235 10.77 9.66 -12.72
C PHE A 235 9.45 10.46 -12.79
N GLY A 236 9.51 11.79 -12.88
CA GLY A 236 8.37 12.67 -13.06
C GLY A 236 7.50 12.87 -11.82
N PHE A 237 8.07 12.77 -10.62
CA PHE A 237 7.39 13.17 -9.38
C PHE A 237 7.53 14.67 -9.17
N VAL A 238 6.39 15.34 -8.98
CA VAL A 238 6.32 16.76 -8.62
C VAL A 238 5.64 16.85 -7.27
N LEU A 239 6.40 17.23 -6.24
CA LEU A 239 5.91 17.25 -4.86
C LEU A 239 4.71 18.20 -4.72
N SER A 240 3.64 17.73 -4.07
CA SER A 240 2.49 18.59 -3.78
C SER A 240 2.85 19.66 -2.76
N ALA A 241 2.14 20.80 -2.78
CA ALA A 241 2.31 21.77 -1.70
C ALA A 241 1.97 21.12 -0.34
N PRO A 242 2.78 21.37 0.71
CA PRO A 242 2.48 20.86 2.04
C PRO A 242 1.14 21.43 2.52
N THR A 243 0.45 20.67 3.37
CA THR A 243 -0.80 21.16 3.98
C THR A 243 -0.44 22.23 4.99
N VAL A 244 -0.69 23.51 4.67
CA VAL A 244 -0.59 24.60 5.65
C VAL A 244 -1.75 24.42 6.62
N GLY A 245 -1.44 24.29 7.91
CA GLY A 245 -2.43 24.06 8.96
C GLY A 245 -3.47 25.18 9.02
N VAL A 246 -4.73 24.78 9.19
CA VAL A 246 -5.83 25.62 9.70
C VAL A 246 -6.08 25.22 11.14
#